data_AF-A0A5C2H9H0-F1
#
_entry.id   AF-A0A5C2H9H0-F1
#
_cell.length_a   1.000
_cell.length_b   1.000
_cell.length_c   1.000
_cell.angle_alpha   90.00
_cell.angle_beta   90.00
_cell.angle_gamma   90.00
#
_symmetry.space_group_name_H-M   'P 1'
#
loop_
_entity.id
_entity.type
_entity.pdbx_description
1 polymer ?
#
loop_
_entity_poly.entity_id
_entity_poly.type
_entity_poly.pdbx_seq_one_letter_code
_entity_poly.pdbx_strand_id
1 'polypeptide(L)'
;MNQLADLKPVIVEKMIDDNIVMIDIRREDEFRRTGVIKNAHLLTFFDEYGQYDIDKWMSEFEKLVTSKDQTFVLICAHANRTRNVGNFLIEQGYKHTAHLLGGMALWQQELRETIEYK
;
A
#
# COMPACT_ATOMS: atom_id res chain seq x y z
N MET A 1 -12.84 -8.43 -15.99
CA MET A 1 -11.83 -8.96 -15.06
C MET A 1 -11.19 -7.77 -14.39
N ASN A 2 -11.26 -7.67 -13.06
CA ASN A 2 -10.54 -6.63 -12.32
C ASN A 2 -9.06 -7.04 -12.31
N GLN A 3 -8.16 -6.11 -12.59
CA GLN A 3 -6.72 -6.36 -12.63
C GLN A 3 -6.03 -5.40 -11.66
N LEU A 4 -5.00 -5.89 -10.97
CA LEU A 4 -4.14 -5.06 -10.14
C LEU A 4 -3.40 -4.05 -11.02
N ALA A 5 -3.60 -2.76 -10.77
CA ALA A 5 -2.92 -1.70 -11.52
C ALA A 5 -1.52 -1.41 -10.96
N ASP A 6 -0.48 -1.60 -11.78
CA ASP A 6 0.90 -1.20 -11.47
C ASP A 6 1.08 0.32 -11.68
N LEU A 7 1.15 1.10 -10.59
CA LEU A 7 1.34 2.55 -10.65
C LEU A 7 2.80 2.94 -10.45
N LYS A 8 3.35 3.72 -11.38
CA LYS A 8 4.70 4.27 -11.26
C LYS A 8 4.78 5.28 -10.10
N PRO A 9 5.95 5.45 -9.47
CA PRO A 9 6.14 6.42 -8.38
C PRO A 9 5.64 7.83 -8.71
N VAL A 10 5.87 8.34 -9.93
CA VAL A 10 5.39 9.67 -10.38
C VAL A 10 3.86 9.83 -10.34
N ILE A 11 3.12 8.73 -10.52
CA ILE A 11 1.66 8.75 -10.47
C ILE A 11 1.19 8.72 -9.01
N VAL A 12 1.79 7.86 -8.19
CA VAL A 12 1.47 7.75 -6.76
C VAL A 12 1.80 9.05 -6.02
N GLU A 13 2.86 9.75 -6.40
CA GLU A 13 3.20 11.06 -5.83
C GLU A 13 2.10 12.10 -6.09
N LYS A 14 1.54 12.15 -7.30
CA LYS A 14 0.42 13.06 -7.61
C LYS A 14 -0.84 12.72 -6.82
N MET A 15 -1.05 11.44 -6.51
CA MET A 15 -2.19 10.98 -5.72
C MET A 15 -2.14 11.45 -4.25
N ILE A 16 -0.98 11.92 -3.77
CA ILE A 16 -0.86 12.59 -2.46
C ILE A 16 -1.76 13.83 -2.41
N ASP A 17 -1.83 14.59 -3.51
CA ASP A 17 -2.62 15.82 -3.62
C ASP A 17 -4.11 15.52 -3.88
N ASP A 18 -4.41 14.40 -4.54
CA ASP A 18 -5.77 13.95 -4.83
C ASP A 18 -6.47 13.29 -3.63
N ASN A 19 -5.78 13.20 -2.48
CA ASN A 19 -6.28 12.58 -1.24
C ASN A 19 -6.79 11.14 -1.44
N ILE A 20 -6.14 10.38 -2.33
CA ILE A 20 -6.43 8.97 -2.55
C ILE A 20 -5.93 8.16 -1.35
N VAL A 21 -6.68 7.13 -0.96
CA VAL A 21 -6.29 6.23 0.13
C VAL A 21 -5.07 5.42 -0.31
N MET A 22 -3.93 5.71 0.31
CA MET A 22 -2.69 4.96 0.17
C MET A 22 -2.45 4.16 1.44
N ILE A 23 -2.12 2.89 1.32
CA ILE A 23 -1.95 1.98 2.45
C ILE A 23 -0.58 1.32 2.34
N ASP A 24 0.28 1.64 3.30
CA ASP A 24 1.60 1.03 3.44
C ASP A 24 1.49 -0.23 4.31
N ILE A 25 1.71 -1.38 3.68
CA ILE A 25 1.59 -2.71 4.29
C ILE A 25 2.94 -3.28 4.74
N ARG A 26 4.00 -2.46 4.71
CA ARG A 26 5.31 -2.84 5.25
C ARG A 26 5.25 -2.98 6.76
N ARG A 27 6.36 -3.47 7.31
CA ARG A 27 6.56 -3.56 8.75
C ARG A 27 7.09 -2.27 9.33
N GLU A 28 6.97 -2.15 10.65
CA GLU A 28 7.40 -0.98 11.38
C GLU A 28 8.91 -0.71 11.29
N ASP A 29 9.74 -1.75 11.27
CA ASP A 29 11.19 -1.63 11.07
C ASP A 29 11.53 -0.95 9.74
N GLU A 30 10.73 -1.21 8.70
CA GLU A 30 10.90 -0.63 7.38
C GLU A 30 10.47 0.85 7.35
N PHE A 31 9.39 1.21 8.06
CA PHE A 31 8.96 2.59 8.24
C PHE A 31 10.06 3.41 8.93
N ARG A 32 10.60 2.90 10.04
CA ARG A 32 11.70 3.55 10.79
C ARG A 32 12.95 3.75 9.92
N ARG A 33 13.28 2.78 9.06
CA ARG A 33 14.50 2.82 8.24
C ARG A 33 14.42 3.78 7.05
N THR A 34 13.24 3.90 6.44
CA THR A 34 13.12 4.55 5.11
C THR A 34 12.11 5.70 5.07
N GLY A 35 11.40 5.92 6.17
CA GLY A 35 10.22 6.78 6.21
C GLY A 35 9.03 6.14 5.49
N VAL A 36 7.98 6.94 5.37
CA VAL A 36 6.72 6.56 4.71
C VAL A 36 6.33 7.63 3.69
N ILE A 37 5.54 7.26 2.69
CA ILE A 37 4.99 8.23 1.75
C ILE A 37 4.01 9.12 2.51
N LYS A 38 4.04 10.42 2.24
CA LYS A 38 3.14 11.39 2.87
C LYS A 38 1.67 10.96 2.67
N ASN A 39 0.85 11.11 3.71
CA ASN A 39 -0.56 10.74 3.75
C ASN A 39 -0.85 9.23 3.61
N ALA A 40 0.16 8.35 3.59
CA ALA A 40 -0.08 6.91 3.60
C ALA A 40 -0.57 6.44 4.98
N HIS A 41 -1.63 5.64 4.98
CA HIS A 41 -2.09 4.90 6.15
C HIS A 41 -1.17 3.71 6.39
N LEU A 42 -0.70 3.55 7.62
CA LEU A 42 0.20 2.46 7.99
C LEU A 42 -0.64 1.30 8.50
N LEU A 43 -0.68 0.21 7.74
CA LEU A 43 -1.46 -0.97 8.08
C LEU A 43 -0.66 -2.23 7.72
N THR A 44 0.30 -2.54 8.59
CA THR A 44 1.18 -3.71 8.47
C THR A 44 0.37 -4.99 8.22
N PHE A 45 0.71 -5.72 7.16
CA PHE A 45 0.05 -6.99 6.84
C PHE A 45 0.77 -8.19 7.45
N PHE A 46 2.10 -8.25 7.31
CA PHE A 46 2.92 -9.35 7.81
C PHE A 46 3.75 -8.89 9.01
N ASP A 47 3.87 -9.70 10.04
CA ASP A 47 4.79 -9.46 11.15
C ASP A 47 6.26 -9.84 10.79
N GLU A 48 7.16 -9.76 11.77
CA GLU A 48 8.58 -10.10 11.59
C GLU A 48 8.83 -11.59 11.26
N TYR A 49 7.89 -12.47 11.62
CA TYR A 49 7.92 -13.90 11.34
C TYR A 49 7.13 -14.28 10.08
N GLY A 50 6.53 -13.31 9.39
CA GLY A 50 5.71 -13.52 8.20
C GLY A 50 4.29 -14.02 8.49
N GLN A 51 3.83 -13.93 9.75
CA GLN A 51 2.46 -14.26 10.13
C GLN A 51 1.54 -13.07 9.86
N TYR A 52 0.26 -13.33 9.65
CA TYR A 52 -0.76 -12.33 9.43
C TYR A 52 -2.10 -12.79 10.01
N ASP A 53 -2.92 -11.84 10.45
CA ASP A 53 -4.30 -12.05 10.89
C ASP A 53 -5.21 -11.36 9.87
N ILE A 54 -5.81 -12.17 8.99
CA ILE A 54 -6.58 -11.65 7.85
C ILE A 54 -7.85 -10.95 8.29
N ASP A 55 -8.55 -11.48 9.30
CA ASP A 55 -9.83 -10.94 9.76
C ASP A 55 -9.61 -9.59 10.46
N LYS A 56 -8.59 -9.52 11.33
CA LYS A 56 -8.19 -8.27 11.97
C LYS A 56 -7.74 -7.24 10.94
N TRP A 57 -6.91 -7.63 9.98
CA TRP A 57 -6.41 -6.72 8.96
C TRP A 57 -7.53 -6.18 8.08
N MET A 58 -8.45 -7.05 7.64
CA MET A 58 -9.62 -6.63 6.85
C MET A 58 -10.53 -5.67 7.61
N SER A 59 -10.74 -5.89 8.92
CA SER A 59 -11.54 -4.98 9.75
C SER A 59 -10.96 -3.56 9.80
N GLU A 60 -9.64 -3.41 9.86
CA GLU A 60 -8.99 -2.09 9.80
C GLU A 60 -8.96 -1.52 8.38
N PHE A 61 -8.73 -2.36 7.37
CA PHE A 61 -8.73 -1.97 5.97
C PHE A 61 -10.09 -1.38 5.54
N GLU A 62 -11.20 -2.00 5.93
CA GLU A 62 -12.55 -1.56 5.57
C GLU A 62 -12.95 -0.21 6.20
N LYS A 63 -12.25 0.22 7.27
CA LYS A 63 -12.39 1.58 7.81
C LYS A 63 -11.75 2.64 6.90
N LEU A 64 -10.74 2.26 6.12
CA LEU A 64 -10.03 3.13 5.18
C LEU A 64 -10.67 3.09 3.79
N VAL A 65 -11.06 1.89 3.34
CA VAL A 65 -11.68 1.64 2.04
C VAL A 65 -13.12 1.19 2.26
N THR A 66 -14.03 2.16 2.30
CA THR A 66 -15.43 1.95 2.70
C THR A 66 -16.34 1.46 1.56
N SER A 67 -15.81 1.34 0.34
CA SER A 67 -16.55 0.87 -0.83
C SER A 67 -15.69 -0.02 -1.74
N LYS A 68 -16.31 -1.04 -2.35
CA LYS A 68 -15.67 -1.91 -3.35
C LYS A 68 -15.29 -1.18 -4.63
N ASP A 69 -15.93 -0.04 -4.90
CA ASP A 69 -15.64 0.86 -6.04
C ASP A 69 -14.66 1.99 -5.67
N GLN A 70 -14.16 2.05 -4.43
CA GLN A 70 -13.18 3.05 -4.04
C GLN A 70 -11.80 2.69 -4.60
N THR A 71 -11.10 3.70 -5.12
CA THR A 71 -9.70 3.55 -5.56
C THR A 71 -8.76 3.66 -4.36
N PHE A 72 -7.81 2.74 -4.26
CA PHE A 72 -6.76 2.77 -3.25
C PHE A 72 -5.46 2.19 -3.80
N VAL A 73 -4.34 2.58 -3.17
CA VAL A 73 -2.99 2.15 -3.57
C VAL A 73 -2.32 1.41 -2.42
N LEU A 74 -1.86 0.19 -2.67
CA LEU A 74 -1.04 -0.56 -1.73
C LEU A 74 0.45 -0.26 -1.93
N ILE A 75 1.20 -0.12 -0.84
CA ILE A 75 2.64 0.14 -0.84
C ILE A 75 3.35 -0.97 -0.05
N CYS A 76 4.42 -1.54 -0.63
CA CYS A 76 5.38 -2.35 0.13
C CYS A 76 6.82 -2.08 -0.30
N ALA A 77 7.80 -2.85 0.19
CA ALA A 77 9.20 -2.61 -0.14
C ALA A 77 9.55 -2.80 -1.63
N HIS A 78 9.09 -3.90 -2.25
CA HIS A 78 9.49 -4.31 -3.60
C HIS A 78 8.30 -4.80 -4.44
N ALA A 79 7.10 -4.32 -4.16
CA ALA A 79 5.84 -4.71 -4.81
C ALA A 79 5.38 -6.19 -4.67
N ASN A 80 6.20 -7.09 -4.11
CA ASN A 80 5.84 -8.51 -3.97
C ASN A 80 4.65 -8.74 -3.02
N ARG A 81 4.69 -8.18 -1.81
CA ARG A 81 3.60 -8.32 -0.83
C ARG A 81 2.29 -7.70 -1.34
N THR A 82 2.36 -6.54 -1.99
CA THR A 82 1.18 -5.86 -2.53
C THR A 82 0.56 -6.60 -3.70
N ARG A 83 1.32 -7.38 -4.47
CA ARG A 83 0.74 -8.24 -5.52
C ARG A 83 -0.14 -9.32 -4.91
N ASN A 84 0.36 -10.00 -3.88
CA ASN A 84 -0.42 -11.03 -3.18
C ASN A 84 -1.67 -10.44 -2.53
N VAL A 85 -1.51 -9.37 -1.73
CA VAL A 85 -2.63 -8.72 -1.02
C VAL A 85 -3.60 -8.06 -2.00
N GLY A 86 -3.10 -7.44 -3.06
CA GLY A 86 -3.93 -6.80 -4.09
C GLY A 86 -4.78 -7.80 -4.86
N ASN A 87 -4.21 -8.94 -5.26
CA ASN A 87 -4.97 -10.02 -5.91
C ASN A 87 -6.04 -10.59 -4.98
N PHE A 88 -5.69 -10.82 -3.70
CA PHE A 88 -6.66 -11.23 -2.69
C PHE A 88 -7.83 -10.22 -2.58
N LEU A 89 -7.55 -8.91 -2.51
CA LEU A 89 -8.61 -7.89 -2.44
C LEU A 89 -9.48 -7.87 -3.70
N ILE A 90 -8.90 -8.10 -4.87
CA ILE A 90 -9.66 -8.25 -6.12
C ILE A 90 -10.62 -9.43 -6.04
N GLU A 91 -10.19 -10.57 -5.49
CA GLU A 91 -11.06 -11.74 -5.24
C GLU A 91 -12.17 -11.42 -4.23
N GLN A 92 -11.90 -10.54 -3.26
CA GLN A 92 -12.92 -10.00 -2.34
C GLN A 92 -13.84 -8.94 -2.99
N GLY A 93 -13.70 -8.68 -4.29
CA GLY A 93 -14.59 -7.81 -5.07
C GLY A 93 -14.17 -6.34 -5.15
N TYR A 94 -13.00 -5.94 -4.65
CA TYR A 94 -12.50 -4.57 -4.82
C TYR A 94 -12.09 -4.35 -6.28
N LYS A 95 -12.62 -3.30 -6.90
CA LYS A 95 -12.51 -3.09 -8.35
C LYS A 95 -11.31 -2.24 -8.75
N HIS A 96 -10.99 -1.22 -7.97
CA HIS A 96 -9.96 -0.23 -8.27
C HIS A 96 -8.73 -0.41 -7.36
N THR A 97 -8.22 -1.64 -7.34
CA THR A 97 -7.03 -2.02 -6.58
C THR A 97 -5.78 -1.66 -7.37
N ALA A 98 -4.93 -0.81 -6.79
CA ALA A 98 -3.64 -0.45 -7.36
C ALA A 98 -2.50 -0.74 -6.37
N HIS A 99 -1.26 -0.79 -6.88
CA HIS A 99 -0.08 -0.83 -6.02
C HIS A 99 1.10 -0.05 -6.62
N LEU A 100 2.02 0.36 -5.74
CA LEU A 100 3.24 1.04 -6.14
C LEU A 100 4.18 0.05 -6.85
N LEU A 101 4.40 0.28 -8.15
CA LEU A 101 5.37 -0.44 -8.96
C LEU A 101 6.77 -0.29 -8.34
N GLY A 102 7.48 -1.42 -8.18
CA GLY A 102 8.82 -1.44 -7.58
C GLY A 102 8.86 -1.12 -6.08
N GLY A 103 7.73 -0.76 -5.47
CA GLY A 103 7.62 -0.43 -4.05
C GLY A 103 8.49 0.74 -3.62
N MET A 104 8.74 0.82 -2.32
CA MET A 104 9.60 1.85 -1.72
C MET A 104 11.04 1.79 -2.21
N ALA A 105 11.52 0.63 -2.67
CA ALA A 105 12.84 0.53 -3.28
C ALA A 105 12.95 1.41 -4.53
N LEU A 106 11.98 1.34 -5.45
CA LEU A 106 11.96 2.20 -6.63
C LEU A 106 11.67 3.66 -6.26
N TRP A 107 10.79 3.91 -5.29
CA TRP A 107 10.53 5.26 -4.77
C TRP A 107 11.82 5.96 -4.31
N GLN A 108 12.64 5.27 -3.52
CA GLN A 108 13.92 5.77 -3.03
C GLN A 108 14.96 5.90 -4.14
N GLN A 109 14.99 4.95 -5.09
CA GLN A 109 15.86 5.03 -6.25
C GLN A 109 15.58 6.28 -7.10
N GLU A 110 14.32 6.70 -7.20
CA GLU A 110 13.89 7.93 -7.86
C GLU A 110 14.05 9.19 -6.99
N LEU A 111 14.68 9.08 -5.81
CA LEU A 111 14.95 10.18 -4.87
C LEU A 111 13.69 10.96 -4.46
N ARG A 112 12.56 10.27 -4.35
CA ARG A 112 11.29 10.87 -3.97
C ARG A 112 11.19 11.06 -2.47
N GLU A 113 10.47 12.10 -2.07
CA GLU A 113 10.35 12.49 -0.67
C GLU A 113 9.62 11.43 0.16
N THR A 114 10.06 11.26 1.40
CA THR A 114 9.36 10.51 2.43
C THR A 114 9.27 11.37 3.68
N ILE A 115 8.30 11.07 4.54
CA ILE A 115 8.23 11.64 5.87
C ILE A 115 8.83 10.66 6.88
N GLU A 116 9.52 11.20 7.88
CA GLU A 116 10.09 10.40 8.97
C GLU A 116 8.96 9.74 9.78
N TYR A 117 9.12 8.44 10.05
CA TYR A 117 8.23 7.70 10.94
C TYR A 117 8.70 7.88 12.38
N LYS A 118 7.89 8.56 13.19
CA LYS A 118 8.19 8.90 14.59
C LYS A 118 7.58 7.90 15.55
#